data_AF-A0A101IB14-F1
#
_entry.id   AF-A0A101IB14-F1
#
_cell.length_a   1.000
_cell.length_b   1.000
_cell.length_c   1.000
_cell.angle_alpha   90.00
_cell.angle_beta   90.00
_cell.angle_gamma   90.00
#
_symmetry.space_group_name_H-M   'P 1'
#
loop_
_entity.id
_entity.type
_entity.pdbx_description
1 polymer ?
#
loop_
_entity_poly.entity_id
_entity_poly.type
_entity_poly.pdbx_seq_one_letter_code
_entity_poly.pdbx_strand_id
1 'polypeptide(L)' 'MDEQALIQDAREGNLNAFNSLVLHYQDIAYNVAYRIMGEHGAADDAAQEAFISAYQKL' A
#
# COMPACT_ATOMS: atom_id res chain seq x y z
N MET A 1 -15.90 -3.94 0.21
CA MET A 1 -15.05 -2.85 0.72
C MET A 1 -15.50 -1.59 0.01
N ASP A 2 -15.80 -0.52 0.74
CA ASP A 2 -16.01 0.79 0.11
C ASP A 2 -14.66 1.50 0.07
N GLU A 3 -13.96 1.36 -1.06
CA GLU A 3 -12.62 1.92 -1.23
C GLU A 3 -12.65 3.45 -1.17
N GLN A 4 -13.68 4.09 -1.75
CA GLN A 4 -13.79 5.55 -1.78
C GLN A 4 -13.97 6.11 -0.37
N ALA A 5 -14.80 5.47 0.46
CA ALA A 5 -14.92 5.83 1.87
C ALA A 5 -13.59 5.68 2.62
N LEU A 6 -12.87 4.58 2.43
CA LEU A 6 -11.56 4.36 3.06
C LEU A 6 -10.51 5.39 2.62
N ILE A 7 -10.50 5.78 1.34
CA ILE A 7 -9.62 6.82 0.83
C ILE A 7 -9.94 8.16 1.49
N GLN A 8 -11.22 8.52 1.58
CA GLN A 8 -11.63 9.78 2.21
C GLN A 8 -11.23 9.81 3.68
N ASP A 9 -11.54 8.74 4.44
CA ASP A 9 -11.16 8.62 5.83
C ASP A 9 -9.63 8.68 6.02
N ALA A 10 -8.86 8.03 5.14
CA ALA A 10 -7.40 8.05 5.19
C ALA A 10 -6.84 9.47 4.97
N ARG A 11 -7.43 10.25 4.06
CA ARG A 11 -7.07 11.66 3.83
C ARG A 11 -7.40 12.56 5.01
N GLU A 12 -8.38 12.17 5.83
CA GLU A 12 -8.72 12.85 7.08
C GLU A 12 -7.83 12.40 8.27
N GLY A 13 -6.84 11.54 8.02
CA GLY A 13 -5.86 11.08 9.01
C GLY A 13 -6.22 9.76 9.68
N ASN A 14 -7.25 9.04 9.20
CA ASN A 14 -7.59 7.73 9.72
C ASN A 14 -6.60 6.66 9.25
N LEU A 15 -5.58 6.41 10.07
CA LEU A 15 -4.57 5.37 9.84
C LEU A 15 -5.16 3.97 9.64
N ASN A 16 -6.26 3.63 10.30
CA ASN A 16 -6.88 2.31 10.14
C ASN A 16 -7.55 2.16 8.76
N ALA A 17 -8.08 3.26 8.21
CA ALA A 17 -8.63 3.27 6.86
C ALA A 17 -7.52 3.05 5.82
N PHE A 18 -6.38 3.74 5.98
CA PHE A 18 -5.21 3.51 5.14
C PHE A 18 -4.69 2.07 5.27
N ASN A 19 -4.58 1.53 6.49
CA ASN A 19 -4.15 0.15 6.70
C ASN A 19 -5.09 -0.87 6.03
N SER A 20 -6.39 -0.59 5.97
CA SER A 20 -7.34 -1.43 5.24
C SER A 20 -7.08 -1.43 3.74
N LEU A 21 -6.67 -0.30 3.17
CA LEU A 21 -6.21 -0.22 1.77
C LEU A 21 -4.91 -1.00 1.57
N VAL A 22 -3.93 -0.86 2.47
CA VAL A 22 -2.66 -1.61 2.42
C VAL A 22 -2.92 -3.11 2.41
N LEU A 23 -3.70 -3.63 3.37
CA LEU A 23 -4.02 -5.05 3.44
C LEU A 23 -4.72 -5.57 2.19
N HIS A 24 -5.49 -4.72 1.51
CA HIS A 24 -6.15 -5.10 0.26
C HIS A 24 -5.19 -5.19 -0.93
N TYR A 25 -4.23 -4.26 -1.02
CA TYR A 25 -3.36 -4.11 -2.19
C TYR A 25 -1.96 -4.72 -2.01
N GLN A 26 -1.55 -5.07 -0.79
CA GLN A 26 -0.19 -5.53 -0.50
C GLN A 26 0.25 -6.72 -1.36
N ASP A 27 -0.63 -7.70 -1.58
CA ASP A 27 -0.29 -8.88 -2.39
C ASP A 27 -0.06 -8.52 -3.85
N ILE A 28 -0.87 -7.62 -4.41
CA ILE A 28 -0.73 -7.16 -5.80
C ILE A 28 0.54 -6.30 -5.93
N ALA A 29 0.75 -5.36 -5.01
CA ALA A 29 1.93 -4.49 -4.99
C ALA A 29 3.22 -5.32 -4.87
N TYR A 30 3.24 -6.29 -3.96
CA TYR A 30 4.36 -7.22 -3.80
C TYR A 30 4.61 -8.05 -5.05
N ASN A 31 3.58 -8.61 -5.67
CA ASN A 31 3.73 -9.41 -6.89
C ASN A 31 4.30 -8.59 -8.06
N VAL A 32 3.92 -7.31 -8.17
CA VAL A 32 4.50 -6.39 -9.16
C VAL A 32 5.96 -6.11 -8.84
N ALA A 33 6.28 -5.79 -7.58
CA ALA A 33 7.65 -5.56 -7.13
C ALA A 33 8.54 -6.80 -7.37
N TYR A 34 8.07 -7.99 -7.01
CA TYR A 34 8.81 -9.24 -7.19
C TYR A 34 9.10 -9.56 -8.65
N ARG A 35 8.16 -9.28 -9.56
CA ARG A 35 8.39 -9.46 -11.01
C ARG A 35 9.47 -8.54 -11.57
N ILE A 36 9.70 -7.39 -10.94
CA ILE A 36 10.72 -6.42 -11.35
C ILE A 36 12.07 -6.74 -10.67
N MET A 37 12.04 -7.04 -9.37
CA MET A 37 13.25 -7.19 -8.55
C MET A 37 13.83 -8.61 -8.60
N GLY A 38 13.01 -9.64 -8.77
CA GLY A 38 13.44 -11.05 -8.83
C GLY A 38 13.95 -11.62 -7.50
N GLU A 39 13.82 -10.89 -6.39
CA GLU A 39 14.29 -11.25 -5.06
C GLU A 39 13.24 -10.82 -4.02
N HIS A 40 13.05 -11.62 -2.97
CA HIS A 40 11.94 -11.44 -2.03
C HIS A 40 12.13 -10.21 -1.14
N GLY A 41 13.31 -10.01 -0.55
CA GLY A 41 13.57 -8.88 0.35
C GLY A 41 13.48 -7.53 -0.38
N ALA A 42 14.06 -7.44 -1.56
CA ALA A 42 13.97 -6.24 -2.39
C ALA A 42 12.54 -5.94 -2.86
N ALA A 43 11.71 -6.98 -3.04
CA ALA A 43 10.29 -6.81 -3.36
C ALA A 43 9.48 -6.34 -2.14
N ASP A 44 9.77 -6.86 -0.94
CA ASP A 44 9.16 -6.40 0.31
C ASP A 44 9.46 -4.92 0.56
N ASP A 45 10.74 -4.54 0.45
CA ASP A 45 11.19 -3.15 0.64
C ASP A 45 10.52 -2.20 -0.38
N ALA A 46 10.49 -2.58 -1.66
CA ALA A 46 9.88 -1.76 -2.70
C ALA A 46 8.36 -1.61 -2.52
N ALA A 47 7.65 -2.67 -2.13
CA ALA A 47 6.22 -2.61 -1.85
C ALA A 47 5.94 -1.73 -0.61
N GLN A 48 6.75 -1.86 0.43
CA GLN A 48 6.63 -1.06 1.64
C GLN A 48 6.88 0.43 1.36
N GLU A 49 7.96 0.76 0.63
CA GLU A 49 8.29 2.14 0.27
C GLU A 49 7.20 2.78 -0.59
N ALA A 50 6.56 2.01 -1.47
CA ALA A 50 5.42 2.47 -2.26
C ALA A 50 4.22 2.87 -1.39
N PHE A 51 3.86 2.06 -0.39
CA PHE A 51 2.77 2.40 0.54
C PHE A 51 3.12 3.58 1.45
N ILE A 52 4.36 3.66 1.97
CA ILE A 52 4.82 4.82 2.75
C ILE A 52 4.74 6.09 1.90
N SER A 53 5.20 6.03 0.65
CA SER A 53 5.14 7.15 -0.30
C SER A 53 3.71 7.55 -0.63
N ALA A 54 2.79 6.59 -0.75
CA ALA A 54 1.37 6.87 -0.96
C ALA A 54 0.77 7.59 0.25
N TYR A 55 1.04 7.10 1.46
CA TYR A 55 0.54 7.71 2.70
C TYR A 55 1.02 9.16 2.88
N GLN A 56 2.30 9.43 2.59
CA GLN A 56 2.88 10.79 2.68
C GLN A 56 2.28 11.79 1.68
N LYS A 57 1.52 11.33 0.67
CA LYS A 57 0.94 12.15 -0.40
C LYS A 57 -0.59 12.27 -0.35
N LEU A 58 -1.24 11.72 0.68
CA LEU A 58 -2.69 11.84 0.91
C LEU A 58 -3.10 13.28 1.27
#